data_AF-A0AAA9S738-F1
#
_entry.id   AF-A0AAA9S738-F1
#
_cell.length_a   1.000
_cell.length_b   1.000
_cell.length_c   1.000
_cell.angle_alpha   90.00
_cell.angle_beta   90.00
_cell.angle_gamma   90.00
#
_symmetry.space_group_name_H-M   'P 1'
#
loop_
_entity.id
_entity.type
_entity.pdbx_description
1 polymer ?
#
loop_
_entity_poly.entity_id
_entity_poly.type
_entity_poly.pdbx_seq_one_letter_code
_entity_poly.pdbx_strand_id
1 'polypeptide(L)'
;MAEAELHKERLQAIAEKRKRQTEIEGKRQELDEQILLLQHSKSKVLREKWLLQGIPAGTAEEEEARRRQSEEDEFRVKQLEDNIQRLKEQQLPGEAVLLVPEEAQEDAPDWVDTFQASACVMSASIPLANAGHMAAPKVKSREVYPTSHEDKTNHVAKTNISGGVPGTSPG
;
A
#
# COMPACT_ATOMS: atom_id res chain seq x y z
N MET A 1 -32.75 7.50 -45.07
CA MET A 1 -33.20 8.34 -43.93
C MET A 1 -32.86 7.60 -42.64
N ALA A 2 -33.64 6.58 -42.23
CA ALA A 2 -33.45 5.83 -40.98
C ALA A 2 -32.01 5.31 -40.73
N GLU A 3 -31.33 4.75 -41.75
CA GLU A 3 -29.94 4.28 -41.60
C GLU A 3 -28.95 5.38 -41.18
N ALA A 4 -29.16 6.61 -41.64
CA ALA A 4 -28.30 7.75 -41.29
C ALA A 4 -28.60 8.27 -39.87
N GLU A 5 -29.84 8.12 -39.40
CA GLU A 5 -30.26 8.43 -38.03
C GLU A 5 -29.68 7.39 -37.06
N LEU A 6 -29.83 6.10 -37.36
CA LEU A 6 -29.20 4.99 -36.62
C LEU A 6 -27.67 5.15 -36.52
N HIS A 7 -27.01 5.51 -37.63
CA HIS A 7 -25.56 5.73 -37.63
C HIS A 7 -25.16 6.91 -36.73
N LYS A 8 -25.94 7.99 -36.72
CA LYS A 8 -25.73 9.15 -35.84
C LYS A 8 -25.91 8.77 -34.37
N GLU A 9 -26.95 8.00 -34.03
CA GLU A 9 -27.20 7.49 -32.68
C GLU A 9 -26.04 6.61 -32.19
N ARG A 10 -25.53 5.69 -33.04
CA ARG A 10 -24.36 4.87 -32.73
C ARG A 10 -23.12 5.71 -32.43
N LEU A 11 -22.84 6.75 -33.23
CA LEU A 11 -21.71 7.66 -32.99
C LEU A 11 -21.88 8.45 -31.70
N GLN A 12 -23.12 8.85 -31.35
CA GLN A 12 -23.42 9.54 -30.09
C GLN A 12 -23.20 8.62 -28.88
N ALA A 13 -23.68 7.36 -28.94
CA ALA A 13 -23.45 6.37 -27.89
C ALA A 13 -21.95 6.09 -27.64
N ILE A 14 -21.14 5.99 -28.70
CA ILE A 14 -19.68 5.84 -28.59
C ILE A 14 -19.04 7.07 -27.94
N ALA A 15 -19.47 8.28 -28.29
CA ALA A 15 -18.96 9.52 -27.70
C ALA A 15 -19.32 9.63 -26.21
N GLU A 16 -20.55 9.28 -25.82
CA GLU A 16 -20.97 9.22 -24.42
C GLU A 16 -20.21 8.17 -23.62
N LYS A 17 -20.00 6.97 -24.18
CA LYS A 17 -19.21 5.90 -23.53
C LYS A 17 -17.78 6.37 -23.27
N ARG A 18 -17.13 7.00 -24.25
CA ARG A 18 -15.78 7.58 -24.08
C ARG A 18 -15.75 8.67 -23.02
N LYS A 19 -16.75 9.54 -22.97
CA LYS A 19 -16.86 10.58 -21.93
C LYS A 19 -16.95 9.96 -20.53
N ARG A 20 -17.86 8.99 -20.33
CA ARG A 20 -18.02 8.26 -19.06
C ARG A 20 -16.74 7.51 -18.66
N GLN A 21 -16.03 6.92 -19.63
CA GLN A 21 -14.72 6.28 -19.42
C GLN A 21 -13.70 7.28 -18.84
N THR A 22 -13.52 8.45 -19.47
CA THR A 22 -12.58 9.47 -18.98
C THR A 22 -12.96 10.04 -17.61
N GLU A 23 -14.25 10.18 -17.31
CA GLU A 23 -14.73 10.61 -15.99
C GLU A 23 -14.45 9.56 -14.90
N ILE A 24 -14.51 8.27 -15.23
CA ILE A 24 -14.24 7.16 -14.30
C ILE A 24 -12.73 7.01 -14.06
N GLU A 25 -11.91 7.17 -15.10
CA GLU A 25 -10.44 7.19 -14.99
C GLU A 25 -9.94 8.38 -14.16
N GLY A 26 -10.49 9.58 -14.37
CA GLY A 26 -10.16 10.75 -13.55
C GLY A 26 -10.48 10.54 -12.06
N LYS A 27 -11.62 9.90 -11.74
CA LYS A 27 -11.96 9.56 -10.35
C LYS A 27 -11.06 8.47 -9.75
N ARG A 28 -10.54 7.52 -10.56
CA ARG A 28 -9.51 6.57 -10.12
C ARG A 28 -8.22 7.29 -9.73
N GLN A 29 -7.76 8.21 -10.58
CA GLN A 29 -6.54 9.00 -10.32
C GLN A 29 -6.65 9.81 -9.03
N GLU A 30 -7.76 10.55 -8.83
CA GLU A 30 -8.05 11.28 -7.58
C GLU A 30 -8.02 10.36 -6.35
N LEU A 31 -8.61 9.17 -6.44
CA LEU A 31 -8.65 8.18 -5.36
C LEU A 31 -7.24 7.66 -5.02
N ASP A 32 -6.42 7.36 -6.03
CA ASP A 32 -5.03 6.93 -5.85
C ASP A 32 -4.14 8.06 -5.26
N GLU A 33 -4.33 9.30 -5.71
CA GLU A 33 -3.65 10.48 -5.16
C GLU A 33 -4.00 10.71 -3.67
N GLN A 34 -5.28 10.58 -3.30
CA GLN A 34 -5.68 10.69 -1.90
C GLN A 34 -5.12 9.53 -1.05
N ILE A 35 -5.06 8.30 -1.56
CA ILE A 35 -4.42 7.17 -0.87
C ILE A 35 -2.94 7.46 -0.61
N LEU A 36 -2.22 8.00 -1.59
CA LEU A 36 -0.82 8.40 -1.45
C LEU A 36 -0.65 9.51 -0.39
N LEU A 37 -1.51 10.52 -0.42
CA LEU A 37 -1.52 11.60 0.57
C LEU A 37 -1.82 11.10 1.98
N LEU A 38 -2.75 10.14 2.13
CA LEU A 38 -3.03 9.48 3.40
C LEU A 38 -1.81 8.68 3.91
N GLN A 39 -1.15 7.92 3.04
CA GLN A 39 0.06 7.17 3.40
C GLN A 39 1.17 8.11 3.87
N HIS A 40 1.39 9.23 3.16
CA HIS A 40 2.37 10.23 3.56
C HIS A 40 2.01 10.87 4.90
N SER A 41 0.74 11.26 5.09
CA SER A 41 0.24 11.89 6.33
C SER A 41 0.40 10.95 7.53
N LYS A 42 -0.02 9.68 7.43
CA LYS A 42 0.19 8.65 8.46
C LYS A 42 1.68 8.47 8.81
N SER A 43 2.54 8.49 7.79
CA SER A 43 3.99 8.38 7.95
C SER A 43 4.60 9.61 8.65
N LYS A 44 4.06 10.82 8.39
CA LYS A 44 4.42 12.07 9.05
C LYS A 44 4.04 12.04 10.53
N VAL A 45 2.78 11.72 10.86
CA VAL A 45 2.29 11.64 12.25
C VAL A 45 3.14 10.67 13.08
N LEU A 46 3.42 9.47 12.54
CA LEU A 46 4.25 8.49 13.22
C LEU A 46 5.69 8.99 13.44
N ARG A 47 6.30 9.64 12.44
CA ARG A 47 7.65 10.20 12.55
C ARG A 47 7.71 11.30 13.60
N GLU A 48 6.76 12.23 13.59
CA GLU A 48 6.72 13.35 14.55
C GLU A 48 6.53 12.84 15.98
N LYS A 49 5.64 11.86 16.19
CA LYS A 49 5.49 11.19 17.49
C LYS A 49 6.79 10.56 17.98
N TRP A 50 7.54 9.87 17.11
CA TRP A 50 8.83 9.26 17.46
C TRP A 50 9.92 10.30 17.75
N LEU A 51 9.98 11.40 17.00
CA LEU A 51 10.94 12.49 17.23
C LEU A 51 10.70 13.18 18.58
N LEU A 52 9.44 13.38 18.96
CA LEU A 52 9.07 14.11 20.17
C LEU A 52 9.09 13.25 21.45
N GLN A 53 8.99 11.92 21.35
CA GLN A 53 8.93 11.02 22.51
C GLN A 53 10.16 11.09 23.43
N GLY A 54 11.31 11.53 22.92
CA GLY A 54 12.55 11.70 23.70
C GLY A 54 12.86 13.15 24.13
N ILE A 55 12.04 14.13 23.74
CA ILE A 55 12.33 15.56 23.93
C ILE A 55 11.33 16.15 24.95
N PRO A 56 11.72 16.40 26.21
CA PRO A 56 10.86 17.11 27.14
C PRO A 56 10.60 18.53 26.60
N ALA A 57 9.36 19.00 26.68
CA ALA A 57 9.07 20.39 26.33
C ALA A 57 9.81 21.32 27.30
N GLY A 58 10.45 22.37 26.77
CA GLY A 58 11.10 23.39 27.59
C GLY A 58 10.10 24.30 28.30
N THR A 59 8.86 24.38 27.80
CA THR A 59 7.78 25.21 28.36
C THR A 59 6.41 24.53 28.23
N ALA A 60 5.43 24.96 29.03
CA ALA A 60 4.05 24.49 28.91
C ALA A 60 3.39 24.91 27.58
N GLU A 61 3.77 26.07 27.02
CA GLU A 61 3.29 26.56 25.73
C GLU A 61 3.80 25.69 24.57
N GLU A 62 5.06 25.25 24.64
CA GLU A 62 5.63 24.27 23.69
C GLU A 62 4.90 22.92 23.79
N GLU A 63 4.64 22.40 24.99
CA GLU A 63 3.89 21.16 25.17
C GLU A 63 2.47 21.26 24.57
N GLU A 64 1.78 22.37 24.81
CA GLU A 64 0.45 22.60 24.23
C GLU A 64 0.49 22.76 22.70
N ALA A 65 1.52 23.42 22.15
CA ALA A 65 1.72 23.50 20.71
C ALA A 65 1.96 22.12 20.07
N ARG A 66 2.80 21.28 20.67
CA ARG A 66 3.06 19.90 20.22
C ARG A 66 1.79 19.05 20.27
N ARG A 67 0.98 19.22 21.31
CA ARG A 67 -0.31 18.54 21.44
C ARG A 67 -1.29 18.99 20.36
N ARG A 68 -1.47 20.30 20.15
CA ARG A 68 -2.35 20.85 19.11
C ARG A 68 -1.94 20.39 17.70
N GLN A 69 -0.64 20.38 17.41
CA GLN A 69 -0.11 19.85 16.15
C GLN A 69 -0.46 18.37 15.96
N SER A 70 -0.28 17.55 17.01
CA SER A 70 -0.62 16.11 16.97
C SER A 70 -2.12 15.88 16.73
N GLU A 71 -2.98 16.64 17.42
CA GLU A 71 -4.44 16.58 17.27
C GLU A 71 -4.87 17.02 15.84
N GLU A 72 -4.25 18.05 15.28
CA GLU A 72 -4.53 18.53 13.92
C GLU A 72 -4.09 17.52 12.85
N ASP A 73 -2.92 16.89 13.02
CA ASP A 73 -2.41 15.88 12.09
C ASP A 73 -3.20 14.55 12.17
N GLU A 74 -3.64 14.13 13.35
CA GLU A 74 -4.62 13.03 13.48
C GLU A 74 -5.96 13.36 12.81
N PHE A 75 -6.42 14.62 12.90
CA PHE A 75 -7.64 15.07 12.25
C PHE A 75 -7.51 15.10 10.72
N ARG A 76 -6.38 15.56 10.18
CA ARG A 76 -6.06 15.47 8.74
C ARG A 76 -6.08 14.02 8.23
N VAL A 77 -5.49 13.09 8.98
CA VAL A 77 -5.52 11.66 8.64
C VAL A 77 -6.96 11.13 8.57
N LYS A 78 -7.80 11.43 9.57
CA LYS A 78 -9.21 11.00 9.58
C LYS A 78 -10.00 11.56 8.41
N GLN A 79 -9.85 12.86 8.10
CA GLN A 79 -10.52 13.46 6.93
C GLN A 79 -10.13 12.77 5.62
N LEU A 80 -8.86 12.41 5.45
CA LEU A 80 -8.40 11.70 4.26
C LEU A 80 -8.97 10.27 4.20
N GLU A 81 -9.07 9.57 5.34
CA GLU A 81 -9.73 8.25 5.42
C GLU A 81 -11.21 8.33 5.01
N ASP A 82 -11.96 9.29 5.57
CA ASP A 82 -13.38 9.53 5.24
C ASP A 82 -13.58 9.90 3.76
N ASN A 83 -12.71 10.76 3.22
CA ASN A 83 -12.75 11.17 1.81
C ASN A 83 -12.46 10.00 0.87
N ILE A 84 -11.45 9.18 1.16
CA ILE A 84 -11.11 7.98 0.38
C ILE A 84 -12.24 6.95 0.46
N GLN A 85 -12.85 6.74 1.63
CA GLN A 85 -13.99 5.83 1.76
C GLN A 85 -15.16 6.30 0.88
N ARG A 86 -15.55 7.58 0.99
CA ARG A 86 -16.61 8.17 0.17
C ARG A 86 -16.31 8.08 -1.32
N LEU A 87 -15.06 8.31 -1.75
CA LEU A 87 -14.68 8.17 -3.16
C LEU A 87 -14.74 6.71 -3.64
N LYS A 88 -14.28 5.74 -2.85
CA LYS A 88 -14.42 4.30 -3.16
C LYS A 88 -15.88 3.89 -3.35
N GLU A 89 -16.76 4.35 -2.47
CA GLU A 89 -18.21 4.10 -2.54
C GLU A 89 -18.85 4.73 -3.80
N GLN A 90 -18.37 5.89 -4.25
CA GLN A 90 -18.82 6.55 -5.49
C GLN A 90 -18.21 5.96 -6.77
N GLN A 91 -17.01 5.36 -6.67
CA GLN A 91 -16.31 4.71 -7.78
C GLN A 91 -16.98 3.39 -8.19
N LEU A 92 -17.34 2.57 -7.20
CA LEU A 92 -17.90 1.23 -7.35
C LEU A 92 -19.13 1.13 -8.30
N PRO A 93 -20.17 1.99 -8.22
CA PRO A 93 -21.31 1.93 -9.14
C PRO A 93 -20.98 2.40 -10.56
N GLY A 94 -19.96 3.23 -10.76
CA GLY A 94 -19.58 3.74 -12.08
C GLY A 94 -18.93 2.65 -12.96
N GLU A 95 -18.07 1.84 -12.37
CA GLU A 95 -17.34 0.79 -13.09
C GLU A 95 -18.25 -0.33 -13.57
N ALA A 96 -19.26 -0.69 -12.78
CA ALA A 96 -20.27 -1.68 -13.15
C ALA A 96 -21.04 -1.32 -14.45
N VAL A 97 -21.21 -0.02 -14.75
CA VAL A 97 -21.91 0.46 -15.94
C VAL A 97 -21.06 0.36 -17.21
N LEU A 98 -19.73 0.40 -17.09
CA LEU A 98 -18.82 0.19 -18.23
C LEU A 98 -18.63 -1.29 -18.58
N LEU A 99 -18.85 -2.19 -17.62
CA LEU A 99 -18.69 -3.63 -17.75
C LEU A 99 -19.86 -4.35 -18.45
N VAL A 100 -20.81 -3.61 -19.03
CA VAL A 100 -21.82 -4.21 -19.93
C VAL A 100 -21.17 -4.43 -21.31
N PRO A 101 -20.93 -5.69 -21.73
CA PRO A 101 -20.63 -5.96 -23.13
C PRO A 101 -21.88 -5.64 -23.96
N GLU A 102 -21.75 -4.65 -24.82
CA GLU A 102 -22.69 -4.40 -25.91
C GLU A 102 -22.40 -5.49 -26.96
N GLU A 103 -23.14 -6.61 -26.89
CA GLU A 103 -22.88 -7.77 -27.74
C GLU A 103 -23.15 -7.48 -29.23
N ALA A 104 -22.06 -7.34 -29.97
CA ALA A 104 -21.81 -7.85 -31.31
C ALA A 104 -22.97 -7.92 -32.33
N GLN A 105 -23.00 -6.97 -33.28
CA GLN A 105 -23.44 -7.19 -34.68
C GLN A 105 -23.00 -5.97 -35.56
N GLU A 106 -22.23 -6.04 -36.67
CA GLU A 106 -21.45 -7.11 -37.36
C GLU A 106 -19.98 -6.65 -37.62
N ASP A 107 -19.41 -6.98 -38.79
CA ASP A 107 -18.03 -6.71 -39.24
C ASP A 107 -16.91 -7.13 -38.28
N ALA A 108 -16.75 -8.46 -38.14
CA ALA A 108 -15.63 -9.07 -37.45
C ALA A 108 -14.29 -8.71 -38.12
N PRO A 109 -13.32 -8.14 -37.40
CA PRO A 109 -11.94 -8.06 -37.87
C PRO A 109 -11.27 -9.44 -37.77
N ASP A 110 -10.36 -9.72 -38.69
CA ASP A 110 -9.67 -11.00 -38.91
C ASP A 110 -8.60 -11.34 -37.84
N TRP A 111 -8.97 -11.32 -36.55
CA TRP A 111 -8.02 -11.53 -35.43
C TRP A 111 -8.10 -12.93 -34.81
N VAL A 112 -9.15 -13.71 -35.08
CA VAL A 112 -9.36 -15.05 -34.49
C VAL A 112 -8.23 -16.01 -34.90
N ASP A 113 -7.77 -15.93 -36.15
CA ASP A 113 -6.66 -16.75 -36.64
C ASP A 113 -5.30 -16.39 -36.00
N THR A 114 -5.09 -15.13 -35.61
CA THR A 114 -3.82 -14.70 -35.00
C THR A 114 -3.60 -15.29 -33.60
N PHE A 115 -4.66 -15.52 -32.84
CA PHE A 115 -4.54 -16.11 -31.50
C PHE A 115 -4.43 -17.64 -31.55
N GLN A 116 -5.13 -18.28 -32.48
CA GLN A 116 -5.10 -19.75 -32.63
C GLN A 116 -3.76 -20.25 -33.20
N ALA A 117 -3.13 -19.48 -34.10
CA ALA A 117 -1.77 -19.75 -34.58
C ALA A 117 -0.72 -19.73 -33.45
N SER A 118 -0.84 -18.80 -32.49
CA SER A 118 0.09 -18.71 -31.35
C SER A 118 -0.09 -19.86 -30.35
N ALA A 119 -1.31 -20.39 -30.18
CA ALA A 119 -1.59 -21.49 -29.26
C ALA A 119 -1.01 -22.83 -29.78
N CYS A 120 -1.06 -23.10 -31.09
CA CYS A 120 -0.57 -24.34 -31.68
C CYS A 120 0.95 -24.57 -31.60
N VAL A 121 1.75 -23.51 -31.48
CA VAL A 121 3.23 -23.64 -31.37
C VAL A 121 3.66 -24.22 -30.02
N MET A 122 2.84 -24.05 -28.96
CA MET A 122 3.19 -24.45 -27.60
C MET A 122 2.74 -25.87 -27.20
N SER A 123 1.90 -26.53 -28.00
CA SER A 123 1.30 -27.83 -27.64
C SER A 123 2.04 -29.07 -28.18
N ALA A 124 3.19 -28.91 -28.84
CA ALA A 124 3.83 -29.98 -29.62
C ALA A 124 5.31 -30.24 -29.25
N SER A 125 5.59 -30.64 -27.99
CA SER A 125 6.71 -31.56 -27.62
C SER A 125 6.87 -31.81 -26.11
N ILE A 126 5.98 -32.58 -25.46
CA ILE A 126 6.36 -33.41 -24.29
C ILE A 126 5.57 -34.74 -24.33
N PRO A 127 6.19 -35.90 -24.61
CA PRO A 127 5.53 -37.19 -24.44
C PRO A 127 5.41 -37.57 -22.95
N LEU A 128 4.22 -37.99 -22.55
CA LEU A 128 3.86 -38.33 -21.16
C LEU A 128 4.17 -39.80 -20.83
N ALA A 129 5.10 -40.04 -19.90
CA ALA A 129 5.35 -41.34 -19.26
C ALA A 129 6.13 -41.10 -17.94
N ASN A 130 5.93 -41.81 -16.82
CA ASN A 130 4.90 -42.75 -16.41
C ASN A 130 4.77 -42.64 -14.86
N ALA A 131 3.67 -43.09 -14.25
CA ALA A 131 3.45 -42.98 -12.81
C ALA A 131 4.43 -43.84 -11.98
N GLY A 132 4.92 -43.30 -10.84
CA GLY A 132 5.92 -43.98 -10.02
C GLY A 132 6.03 -43.49 -8.57
N HIS A 133 5.24 -44.12 -7.70
CA HIS A 133 5.45 -44.30 -6.24
C HIS A 133 5.54 -43.09 -5.28
N MET A 134 4.82 -43.26 -4.17
CA MET A 134 4.80 -42.38 -3.00
C MET A 134 6.10 -42.42 -2.20
N ALA A 135 6.64 -41.25 -1.85
CA ALA A 135 7.54 -41.09 -0.70
C ALA A 135 7.44 -39.66 -0.15
N ALA A 136 6.78 -39.47 1.00
CA ALA A 136 6.69 -38.17 1.65
C ALA A 136 8.03 -37.80 2.33
N PRO A 137 8.66 -36.66 2.00
CA PRO A 137 9.85 -36.20 2.73
C PRO A 137 9.44 -35.71 4.12
N LYS A 138 9.97 -36.35 5.18
CA LYS A 138 9.80 -35.87 6.55
C LYS A 138 10.40 -34.45 6.67
N VAL A 139 9.55 -33.46 6.94
CA VAL A 139 9.98 -32.12 7.31
C VAL A 139 10.79 -32.23 8.60
N LYS A 140 12.11 -32.04 8.49
CA LYS A 140 12.99 -32.00 9.66
C LYS A 140 13.04 -30.57 10.15
N SER A 141 12.25 -30.27 11.17
CA SER A 141 12.24 -28.97 11.86
C SER A 141 13.67 -28.61 12.26
N ARG A 142 14.28 -27.67 11.52
CA ARG A 142 15.57 -27.13 11.88
C ARG A 142 15.32 -25.97 12.83
N GLU A 143 15.35 -26.30 14.12
CA GLU A 143 15.31 -25.33 15.21
C GLU A 143 16.35 -24.23 14.97
N VAL A 144 15.88 -22.98 14.93
CA VAL A 144 16.75 -21.81 14.99
C VAL A 144 17.05 -21.57 16.47
N TYR A 145 18.15 -22.16 16.93
CA TYR A 145 18.65 -21.88 18.28
C TYR A 145 19.16 -20.44 18.37
N PRO A 146 18.86 -19.72 19.47
CA PRO A 146 19.42 -18.39 19.69
C PRO A 146 20.93 -18.49 19.95
N THR A 147 21.72 -17.71 19.23
CA THR A 147 23.17 -17.61 19.47
C THR A 147 23.44 -16.76 20.71
N SER A 148 23.47 -17.38 21.89
CA SER A 148 24.16 -16.79 23.04
C SER A 148 25.63 -16.62 22.70
N HIS A 149 26.09 -15.38 22.60
CA HIS A 149 27.51 -15.06 22.62
C HIS A 149 27.82 -14.28 23.90
N GLU A 150 27.94 -15.02 25.00
CA GLU A 150 28.78 -14.54 26.10
C GLU A 150 30.23 -14.91 25.77
N ASP A 151 31.16 -13.97 25.97
CA ASP A 151 32.50 -14.36 26.38
C ASP A 151 33.29 -13.20 27.02
N LYS A 152 34.12 -13.56 28.01
CA LYS A 152 35.22 -12.79 28.59
C LYS A 152 34.94 -11.48 29.35
N THR A 153 34.59 -11.67 30.62
CA THR A 153 35.43 -11.23 31.76
C THR A 153 36.11 -9.85 31.68
N ASN A 154 35.49 -8.83 32.25
CA ASN A 154 36.21 -7.63 32.68
C ASN A 154 36.45 -7.68 34.20
N HIS A 155 37.55 -8.32 34.60
CA HIS A 155 38.00 -8.37 35.99
C HIS A 155 39.13 -7.35 36.17
N VAL A 156 38.78 -6.10 36.44
CA VAL A 156 39.70 -5.09 36.99
C VAL A 156 39.30 -4.79 38.42
N ALA A 157 40.30 -4.78 39.29
CA ALA A 157 40.12 -4.87 40.73
C ALA A 157 39.57 -3.58 41.36
N LYS A 158 38.99 -3.77 42.55
CA LYS A 158 38.66 -2.70 43.50
C LYS A 158 39.92 -1.89 43.84
N THR A 159 39.81 -0.57 43.83
CA THR A 159 40.48 0.28 44.81
C THR A 159 39.49 1.27 45.41
N ASN A 160 39.14 1.06 46.68
CA ASN A 160 38.63 2.15 47.51
C ASN A 160 39.74 3.20 47.61
N ILE A 161 39.43 4.46 47.28
CA ILE A 161 40.18 5.60 47.80
C ILE A 161 39.21 6.44 48.62
N SER A 162 39.20 6.15 49.92
CA SER A 162 38.66 7.02 50.95
C SER A 162 39.51 8.30 51.01
N GLY A 163 39.12 9.33 50.27
CA GLY A 163 39.69 10.66 50.34
C GLY A 163 38.76 11.62 51.09
N GLY A 164 38.82 11.61 52.43
CA GLY A 164 38.04 12.53 53.25
C GLY A 164 38.66 13.92 53.28
N VAL A 165 37.84 14.97 53.09
CA VAL A 165 38.20 16.35 53.41
C VAL A 165 37.01 17.07 54.07
N PRO A 166 36.87 17.01 55.41
CA PRO A 166 35.95 17.88 56.14
C PRO A 166 36.62 19.23 56.43
N GLY A 167 36.45 20.19 55.52
CA GLY A 167 36.96 21.56 55.66
C GLY A 167 35.96 22.51 56.33
N THR A 168 35.80 22.43 57.64
CA THR A 168 34.98 23.39 58.42
C THR A 168 35.77 24.65 58.76
N SER A 169 35.36 25.82 58.27
CA SER A 169 35.63 27.13 58.89
C SER A 169 34.77 28.24 58.25
N PRO A 170 33.73 28.76 58.94
CA PRO A 170 33.27 30.12 58.76
C PRO A 170 34.07 31.06 59.68
N GLY A 171 34.49 32.20 59.14
CA GLY A 171 34.89 33.40 59.88
C GLY A 171 33.91 34.52 59.60
#